data_AF-A0A0A9WUI2-F1
#
_entry.id   AF-A0A0A9WUI2-F1
#
_cell.length_a   1.000
_cell.length_b   1.000
_cell.length_c   1.000
_cell.angle_alpha   90.00
_cell.angle_beta   90.00
_cell.angle_gamma   90.00
#
_symmetry.space_group_name_H-M   'P 1'
#
loop_
_entity.id
_entity.type
_entity.pdbx_description
1 polymer ?
#
loop_
_entity_poly.entity_id
_entity_poly.type
_entity_poly.pdbx_seq_one_letter_code
_entity_poly.pdbx_strand_id
1 'polypeptide(L)'
;LSLAAIDNADLLSKHIQLIIDSIISGNYPLCRVLPQIYEVSKEPIHDHVMALVSLLPLCEHPERSALLQLFSLIASNKPQLLEPSLSQLCEYLAIASTAGQTMEVLLRLAENKPHLLADCIGKVKKAAETYPNTVCLAAQVVTAVGRLSQDKAQEALNFVLEQLGKAERGSQGTLLREATLLCSSYPVLFTEKMLAEVRKNRIMPTIKLIKPLLE
;
A
#
# COMPACT_ATOMS: atom_id res chain seq x y z
N LEU A 1 -26.54 1.59 -14.10
CA LEU A 1 -25.58 2.53 -14.72
C LEU A 1 -24.13 2.07 -14.58
N SER A 2 -23.68 1.64 -13.40
CA SER A 2 -22.27 1.26 -13.19
C SER A 2 -21.77 0.16 -14.13
N LEU A 3 -22.59 -0.82 -14.51
CA LEU A 3 -22.18 -1.90 -15.43
C LEU A 3 -21.99 -1.42 -16.89
N ALA A 4 -22.82 -0.47 -17.35
CA ALA A 4 -22.73 0.08 -18.72
C ALA A 4 -21.57 1.08 -18.88
N ALA A 5 -21.12 1.67 -17.78
CA ALA A 5 -19.94 2.52 -17.73
C ALA A 5 -18.63 1.73 -17.88
N ILE A 6 -18.62 0.45 -17.48
CA ILE A 6 -17.47 -0.46 -17.60
C ILE A 6 -17.13 -0.69 -19.08
N ASP A 7 -18.13 -0.92 -19.93
CA ASP A 7 -17.94 -1.17 -21.37
C ASP A 7 -17.67 0.09 -22.20
N ASN A 8 -17.78 1.29 -21.62
CA ASN A 8 -17.72 2.57 -22.34
C ASN A 8 -16.74 3.58 -21.72
N ALA A 9 -15.69 3.09 -21.04
CA ALA A 9 -14.68 3.95 -20.40
C ALA A 9 -14.05 4.96 -21.38
N ASP A 10 -13.84 4.59 -22.65
CA ASP A 10 -13.39 5.49 -23.72
C ASP A 10 -14.36 6.64 -24.02
N LEU A 11 -15.67 6.41 -24.00
CA LEU A 11 -16.66 7.46 -24.22
C LEU A 11 -16.80 8.36 -22.99
N LEU A 12 -16.68 7.78 -21.78
CA LEU A 12 -16.73 8.53 -20.52
C LEU A 12 -15.49 9.40 -20.32
N SER A 13 -14.32 8.97 -20.82
CA SER A 13 -13.08 9.74 -20.76
C SER A 13 -13.22 11.13 -21.41
N LYS A 14 -14.05 11.26 -22.47
CA LYS A 14 -14.33 12.52 -23.15
C LYS A 14 -15.17 13.50 -22.31
N HIS A 15 -15.86 12.99 -21.28
CA HIS A 15 -16.73 13.76 -20.39
C HIS A 15 -16.25 13.75 -18.94
N ILE A 16 -14.99 13.39 -18.71
CA ILE A 16 -14.43 13.19 -17.37
C ILE A 16 -14.51 14.44 -16.48
N GLN A 17 -14.32 15.63 -17.05
CA GLN A 17 -14.47 16.90 -16.32
C GLN A 17 -15.91 17.05 -15.77
N LEU A 18 -16.93 16.74 -16.59
CA LEU A 18 -18.34 16.78 -16.15
C LEU A 18 -18.64 15.74 -15.07
N ILE A 19 -18.00 14.57 -15.15
CA ILE A 19 -18.14 13.52 -14.13
C ILE A 19 -17.53 14.00 -12.81
N ILE A 20 -16.33 14.58 -12.86
CA ILE A 20 -15.65 15.14 -11.68
C ILE A 20 -16.48 16.29 -11.08
N ASP A 21 -16.95 17.23 -11.89
CA ASP A 21 -17.81 18.32 -11.44
C ASP A 21 -19.10 17.80 -10.80
N SER A 22 -19.71 16.76 -11.37
CA SER A 22 -20.89 16.11 -10.78
C SER A 22 -20.57 15.44 -9.44
N ILE A 23 -19.40 14.81 -9.30
CA ILE A 23 -18.93 14.21 -8.05
C ILE A 23 -18.72 15.29 -6.99
N ILE A 24 -18.03 16.38 -7.34
CA ILE A 24 -17.79 17.53 -6.45
C ILE A 24 -19.10 18.19 -6.03
N SER A 25 -20.11 18.19 -6.91
CA SER A 25 -21.46 18.68 -6.63
C SER A 25 -22.30 17.76 -5.73
N GLY A 26 -21.79 16.59 -5.35
CA GLY A 26 -22.45 15.66 -4.41
C GLY A 26 -22.92 14.33 -5.03
N ASN A 27 -22.64 14.06 -6.30
CA ASN A 27 -22.97 12.78 -6.94
C ASN A 27 -21.88 11.72 -6.70
N TYR A 28 -21.69 11.35 -5.43
CA TYR A 28 -20.65 10.42 -5.01
C TYR A 28 -20.69 9.02 -5.65
N PRO A 29 -21.86 8.44 -6.03
CA PRO A 29 -21.88 7.14 -6.70
C PRO A 29 -21.04 7.07 -7.98
N LEU A 30 -20.76 8.21 -8.62
CA LEU A 30 -19.87 8.30 -9.78
C LEU A 30 -18.39 8.07 -9.42
N CYS A 31 -17.97 8.16 -8.15
CA CYS A 31 -16.62 7.79 -7.72
C CYS A 31 -16.26 6.35 -8.13
N ARG A 32 -17.25 5.46 -8.25
CA ARG A 32 -17.07 4.05 -8.63
C ARG A 32 -16.60 3.85 -10.06
N VAL A 33 -16.79 4.83 -10.95
CA VAL A 33 -16.29 4.76 -12.34
C VAL A 33 -14.90 5.35 -12.49
N LEU A 34 -14.43 6.17 -11.55
CA LEU A 34 -13.14 6.86 -11.66
C LEU A 34 -11.94 5.92 -11.80
N PRO A 35 -11.80 4.80 -11.05
CA PRO A 35 -10.68 3.88 -11.22
C PRO A 35 -10.56 3.33 -12.64
N GLN A 36 -11.69 3.04 -13.29
CA GLN A 36 -11.71 2.50 -14.65
C GLN A 36 -11.40 3.57 -15.68
N ILE A 37 -11.95 4.78 -15.51
CA ILE A 37 -11.63 5.90 -16.40
C ILE A 37 -10.13 6.23 -16.32
N TYR A 38 -9.52 6.11 -15.13
CA TYR A 38 -8.09 6.33 -14.93
C TYR A 38 -7.20 5.38 -15.76
N GLU A 39 -7.66 4.17 -16.07
CA GLU A 39 -6.91 3.25 -16.94
C GLU A 39 -6.83 3.76 -18.39
N VAL A 40 -7.85 4.51 -18.84
CA VAL A 40 -7.94 5.08 -20.19
C VAL A 40 -7.40 6.51 -20.27
N SER A 41 -7.74 7.37 -19.30
CA SER A 41 -7.37 8.79 -19.28
C SER A 41 -6.98 9.25 -17.87
N LYS A 42 -5.69 9.55 -17.70
CA LYS A 42 -5.06 9.83 -16.40
C LYS A 42 -4.99 11.32 -16.07
N GLU A 43 -4.65 12.15 -17.05
CA GLU A 43 -4.34 13.57 -16.89
C GLU A 43 -5.47 14.37 -16.21
N PRO A 44 -6.75 14.22 -16.61
CA PRO A 44 -7.81 15.06 -16.06
C PRO A 44 -8.10 14.76 -14.59
N ILE A 45 -7.83 13.53 -14.14
CA ILE A 45 -7.97 13.16 -12.73
C ILE A 45 -6.83 13.75 -11.89
N HIS A 46 -5.63 13.93 -12.47
CA HIS A 46 -4.46 14.45 -11.75
C HIS A 46 -4.68 15.86 -11.22
N ASP A 47 -5.39 16.70 -11.97
CA ASP A 47 -5.68 18.08 -11.58
C ASP A 47 -6.67 18.17 -10.40
N HIS A 48 -7.48 17.12 -10.21
CA HIS A 48 -8.57 17.10 -9.23
C HIS A 48 -8.31 16.17 -8.04
N VAL A 49 -7.12 15.59 -7.90
CA VAL A 49 -6.78 14.63 -6.82
C VAL A 49 -7.06 15.20 -5.44
N MET A 50 -6.66 16.46 -5.20
CA MET A 50 -6.88 17.12 -3.90
C MET A 50 -8.36 17.25 -3.57
N ALA A 51 -9.18 17.65 -4.55
CA ALA A 51 -10.62 17.74 -4.37
C ALA A 51 -11.21 16.35 -4.04
N LEU A 52 -10.84 15.31 -4.79
CA LEU A 52 -11.29 13.94 -4.56
C LEU A 52 -10.90 13.41 -3.17
N VAL A 53 -9.70 13.75 -2.67
CA VAL A 53 -9.27 13.40 -1.31
C VAL A 53 -10.14 14.12 -0.27
N SER A 54 -10.49 15.38 -0.49
CA SER A 54 -11.41 16.13 0.39
C SER A 54 -12.84 15.56 0.41
N LEU A 55 -13.22 14.73 -0.57
CA LEU A 55 -14.52 14.05 -0.61
C LEU A 55 -14.55 12.73 0.17
N LEU A 56 -13.40 12.11 0.48
CA LEU A 56 -13.33 10.88 1.28
C LEU A 56 -14.19 10.89 2.57
N PRO A 57 -14.18 11.96 3.40
CA PRO A 57 -15.01 12.01 4.61
C PRO A 57 -16.51 12.14 4.31
N LEU A 58 -16.89 12.65 3.14
CA LEU A 58 -18.28 12.85 2.72
C LEU A 58 -18.87 11.59 2.07
N CYS A 59 -18.02 10.72 1.53
CA CYS A 59 -18.42 9.51 0.83
C CYS A 59 -18.83 8.38 1.79
N GLU A 60 -19.83 7.60 1.39
CA GLU A 60 -20.17 6.32 2.02
C GLU A 60 -19.12 5.24 1.69
N HIS A 61 -19.24 4.07 2.32
CA HIS A 61 -18.28 2.98 2.19
C HIS A 61 -17.95 2.57 0.73
N PRO A 62 -18.93 2.34 -0.17
CA PRO A 62 -18.61 1.88 -1.53
C PRO A 62 -17.91 2.95 -2.37
N GLU A 63 -18.26 4.22 -2.21
CA GLU A 63 -17.64 5.35 -2.91
C GLU A 63 -16.24 5.62 -2.36
N ARG A 64 -16.08 5.60 -1.03
CA ARG A 64 -14.78 5.74 -0.37
C ARG A 64 -13.83 4.62 -0.79
N SER A 65 -14.34 3.39 -0.89
CA SER A 65 -13.60 2.24 -1.36
C SER A 65 -13.09 2.42 -2.80
N ALA A 66 -13.93 2.95 -3.69
CA ALA A 66 -13.54 3.27 -5.06
C ALA A 66 -12.50 4.39 -5.13
N LEU A 67 -12.63 5.44 -4.30
CA LEU A 67 -11.63 6.51 -4.22
C LEU A 67 -10.27 5.99 -3.72
N LEU A 68 -10.25 5.14 -2.70
CA LEU A 68 -9.02 4.51 -2.22
C LEU A 68 -8.37 3.63 -3.31
N GLN A 69 -9.18 2.88 -4.07
CA GLN A 69 -8.69 2.14 -5.23
C GLN A 69 -8.08 3.08 -6.30
N LEU A 70 -8.75 4.20 -6.60
CA LEU A 70 -8.21 5.21 -7.51
C LEU A 70 -6.87 5.74 -7.01
N PHE A 71 -6.75 6.07 -5.71
CA PHE A 71 -5.50 6.54 -5.14
C PHE A 71 -4.39 5.48 -5.21
N SER A 72 -4.71 4.19 -5.15
CA SER A 72 -3.73 3.11 -5.36
C SER A 72 -3.18 3.11 -6.79
N LEU A 73 -4.04 3.38 -7.79
CA LEU A 73 -3.63 3.54 -9.18
C LEU A 73 -2.78 4.80 -9.38
N ILE A 74 -3.16 5.91 -8.74
CA ILE A 74 -2.41 7.17 -8.78
C ILE A 74 -1.04 7.00 -8.11
N ALA A 75 -0.98 6.33 -6.97
CA ALA A 75 0.26 6.00 -6.28
C ALA A 75 1.24 5.21 -7.18
N SER A 76 0.70 4.33 -8.02
CA SER A 76 1.48 3.52 -8.96
C SER A 76 1.98 4.31 -10.17
N ASN A 77 1.26 5.35 -10.61
CA ASN A 77 1.60 6.11 -11.82
C ASN A 77 2.30 7.44 -11.52
N LYS A 78 1.80 8.21 -10.55
CA LYS A 78 2.28 9.55 -10.18
C LYS A 78 2.16 9.77 -8.67
N PRO A 79 3.01 9.13 -7.86
CA PRO A 79 2.94 9.15 -6.39
C PRO A 79 3.03 10.55 -5.77
N GLN A 80 3.66 11.51 -6.47
CA GLN A 80 3.85 12.88 -6.01
C GLN A 80 2.53 13.64 -5.79
N LEU A 81 1.45 13.23 -6.48
CA LEU A 81 0.15 13.87 -6.31
C LEU A 81 -0.51 13.55 -4.97
N LEU A 82 -0.12 12.43 -4.33
CA LEU A 82 -0.68 11.99 -3.06
C LEU A 82 0.14 12.45 -1.85
N GLU A 83 1.36 12.96 -2.07
CA GLU A 83 2.23 13.51 -1.04
C GLU A 83 1.54 14.51 -0.10
N PRO A 84 0.83 15.56 -0.59
CA PRO A 84 0.11 16.49 0.29
C PRO A 84 -1.06 15.84 1.06
N SER A 85 -1.58 14.72 0.56
CA SER A 85 -2.72 14.00 1.11
C SER A 85 -2.33 12.83 2.01
N LEU A 86 -1.04 12.51 2.12
CA LEU A 86 -0.54 11.35 2.87
C LEU A 86 -0.99 11.34 4.32
N SER A 87 -0.89 12.48 5.00
CA SER A 87 -1.28 12.62 6.40
C SER A 87 -2.76 12.27 6.61
N GLN A 88 -3.63 12.75 5.72
CA GLN A 88 -5.07 12.48 5.74
C GLN A 88 -5.36 11.01 5.39
N LEU A 89 -4.70 10.47 4.36
CA LEU A 89 -4.84 9.06 3.99
C LEU A 89 -4.48 8.14 5.16
N CYS A 90 -3.42 8.47 5.90
CA CYS A 90 -3.01 7.67 7.05
C CYS A 90 -4.03 7.65 8.21
N GLU A 91 -4.94 8.63 8.31
CA GLU A 91 -6.03 8.57 9.30
C GLU A 91 -7.01 7.43 8.99
N TYR A 92 -7.17 7.06 7.71
CA TYR A 92 -8.01 5.94 7.29
C TYR A 92 -7.40 4.56 7.59
N LEU A 93 -6.12 4.50 7.97
CA LEU A 93 -5.53 3.28 8.52
C LEU A 93 -6.10 2.91 9.90
N ALA A 94 -6.65 3.89 10.63
CA ALA A 94 -7.26 3.65 11.95
C ALA A 94 -8.71 3.14 11.88
N ILE A 95 -9.26 3.00 10.67
CA ILE A 95 -10.64 2.59 10.44
C ILE A 95 -10.64 1.20 9.80
N ALA A 96 -11.21 0.20 10.47
CA ALA A 96 -11.15 -1.21 10.07
C ALA A 96 -11.62 -1.47 8.62
N SER A 97 -12.66 -0.77 8.18
CA SER A 97 -13.25 -0.94 6.86
C SER A 97 -12.39 -0.37 5.72
N THR A 98 -11.54 0.62 6.00
CA THR A 98 -10.66 1.26 5.00
C THR A 98 -9.19 0.91 5.17
N ALA A 99 -8.80 0.31 6.30
CA ALA A 99 -7.41 0.04 6.64
C ALA A 99 -6.70 -0.80 5.57
N GLY A 100 -7.36 -1.86 5.06
CA GLY A 100 -6.80 -2.71 4.01
C GLY A 100 -6.52 -1.96 2.72
N GLN A 101 -7.51 -1.22 2.21
CA GLN A 101 -7.36 -0.46 0.96
C GLN A 101 -6.36 0.70 1.11
N THR A 102 -6.39 1.38 2.25
CA THR A 102 -5.43 2.44 2.55
C THR A 102 -4.01 1.87 2.61
N MET A 103 -3.83 0.70 3.23
CA MET A 103 -2.53 0.02 3.25
C MET A 103 -2.04 -0.34 1.85
N GLU A 104 -2.95 -0.73 0.95
CA GLU A 104 -2.62 -0.99 -0.46
C GLU A 104 -2.15 0.28 -1.18
N VAL A 105 -2.80 1.43 -0.96
CA VAL A 105 -2.34 2.73 -1.48
C VAL A 105 -0.92 3.03 -1.01
N LEU A 106 -0.66 2.86 0.29
CA LEU A 106 0.66 3.09 0.87
C LEU A 106 1.69 2.11 0.32
N LEU A 107 1.33 0.86 0.05
CA LEU A 107 2.23 -0.11 -0.60
C LEU A 107 2.67 0.39 -1.97
N ARG A 108 1.73 0.83 -2.82
CA ARG A 108 2.05 1.40 -4.14
C ARG A 108 2.92 2.64 -4.04
N LEU A 109 2.70 3.48 -3.03
CA LEU A 109 3.56 4.63 -2.77
C LEU A 109 4.96 4.18 -2.32
N ALA A 110 5.07 3.13 -1.50
CA ALA A 110 6.34 2.61 -1.03
C ALA A 110 7.19 2.00 -2.16
N GLU A 111 6.54 1.32 -3.11
CA GLU A 111 7.20 0.74 -4.29
C GLU A 111 7.83 1.82 -5.19
N ASN A 112 7.18 2.98 -5.32
CA ASN A 112 7.61 4.05 -6.23
C ASN A 112 8.44 5.16 -5.54
N LYS A 113 8.04 5.58 -4.33
CA LYS A 113 8.66 6.64 -3.54
C LYS A 113 8.63 6.32 -2.03
N PRO A 114 9.49 5.39 -1.58
CA PRO A 114 9.50 4.96 -0.17
C PRO A 114 9.87 6.07 0.82
N HIS A 115 10.61 7.10 0.40
CA HIS A 115 10.99 8.21 1.28
C HIS A 115 9.79 9.00 1.81
N LEU A 116 8.70 9.09 1.03
CA LEU A 116 7.49 9.81 1.44
C LEU A 116 6.77 9.16 2.62
N LEU A 117 7.01 7.86 2.84
CA LEU A 117 6.34 7.08 3.88
C LEU A 117 7.18 6.93 5.15
N ALA A 118 8.38 7.51 5.18
CA ALA A 118 9.29 7.44 6.33
C ALA A 118 8.58 7.85 7.64
N ASP A 119 7.82 8.94 7.61
CA ASP A 119 7.12 9.47 8.78
C ASP A 119 5.80 8.74 9.08
N CYS A 120 5.28 7.98 8.10
CA CYS A 120 4.03 7.23 8.21
C CYS A 120 4.22 5.78 8.71
N ILE A 121 5.47 5.29 8.80
CA ILE A 121 5.77 3.91 9.23
C ILE A 121 5.17 3.57 10.60
N GLY A 122 5.17 4.51 11.55
CA GLY A 122 4.55 4.28 12.86
C GLY A 122 3.06 3.96 12.77
N LYS A 123 2.32 4.66 11.89
CA LYS A 123 0.89 4.42 11.66
C LYS A 123 0.65 3.08 10.95
N VAL A 124 1.52 2.72 10.01
CA VAL A 124 1.49 1.43 9.29
C VAL A 124 1.68 0.25 10.26
N LYS A 125 2.69 0.31 11.13
CA LYS A 125 2.97 -0.73 12.13
C LYS A 125 1.77 -0.90 13.10
N LYS A 126 1.22 0.22 13.59
CA LYS A 126 0.05 0.21 14.48
C LYS A 126 -1.19 -0.39 13.81
N ALA A 127 -1.41 -0.09 12.52
CA ALA A 127 -2.52 -0.66 11.77
C ALA A 127 -2.38 -2.19 11.60
N ALA A 128 -1.16 -2.69 11.37
CA ALA A 128 -0.87 -4.12 11.30
C ALA A 128 -1.15 -4.85 12.62
N GLU A 129 -0.83 -4.22 13.76
CA GLU A 129 -1.13 -4.76 15.08
C GLU A 129 -2.63 -4.80 15.37
N THR A 130 -3.37 -3.80 14.87
CA THR A 130 -4.81 -3.66 15.09
C THR A 130 -5.60 -4.59 14.15
N TYR A 131 -5.15 -4.75 12.91
CA TYR A 131 -5.86 -5.42 11.83
C TYR A 131 -4.99 -6.51 11.18
N PRO A 132 -5.20 -7.79 11.54
CA PRO A 132 -4.38 -8.92 11.07
C PRO A 132 -4.32 -9.07 9.54
N ASN A 133 -5.40 -8.70 8.86
CA ASN A 133 -5.49 -8.71 7.39
C ASN A 133 -4.55 -7.72 6.70
N THR A 134 -4.02 -6.73 7.42
CA THR A 134 -3.10 -5.73 6.86
C THR A 134 -1.63 -6.06 7.08
N VAL A 135 -1.31 -7.08 7.90
CA VAL A 135 0.07 -7.44 8.29
C VAL A 135 0.97 -7.70 7.09
N CYS A 136 0.48 -8.43 6.08
CA CYS A 136 1.25 -8.73 4.87
C CYS A 136 1.59 -7.47 4.07
N LEU A 137 0.63 -6.55 3.94
CA LEU A 137 0.82 -5.29 3.20
C LEU A 137 1.73 -4.34 3.99
N ALA A 138 1.51 -4.24 5.30
CA ALA A 138 2.34 -3.43 6.19
C ALA A 138 3.81 -3.88 6.18
N ALA A 139 4.06 -5.20 6.20
CA ALA A 139 5.42 -5.73 6.13
C ALA A 139 6.13 -5.34 4.83
N GLN A 140 5.43 -5.35 3.69
CA GLN A 140 5.97 -4.92 2.40
C GLN A 140 6.26 -3.41 2.39
N VAL A 141 5.34 -2.58 2.92
CA VAL A 141 5.55 -1.13 3.07
C VAL A 141 6.77 -0.84 3.93
N VAL A 142 6.81 -1.43 5.12
CA VAL A 142 7.90 -1.24 6.09
C VAL A 142 9.23 -1.72 5.51
N THR A 143 9.23 -2.80 4.73
CA THR A 143 10.42 -3.32 4.05
C THR A 143 10.89 -2.38 2.94
N ALA A 144 9.99 -1.87 2.10
CA ALA A 144 10.31 -0.92 1.05
C ALA A 144 10.92 0.38 1.62
N VAL A 145 10.38 0.90 2.73
CA VAL A 145 10.96 2.06 3.44
C VAL A 145 12.25 1.68 4.17
N GLY A 146 12.33 0.48 4.73
CA GLY A 146 13.52 -0.07 5.36
C GLY A 146 14.72 -0.06 4.45
N ARG A 147 14.52 -0.33 3.15
CA ARG A 147 15.61 -0.35 2.16
C ARG A 147 16.31 1.01 1.97
N LEU A 148 15.74 2.12 2.44
CA LEU A 148 16.32 3.46 2.34
C LEU A 148 17.59 3.65 3.19
N SER A 149 17.69 3.01 4.36
CA SER A 149 18.85 3.13 5.24
C SER A 149 19.03 1.89 6.10
N GLN A 150 20.27 1.62 6.52
CA GLN A 150 20.58 0.46 7.36
C GLN A 150 19.80 0.46 8.68
N ASP A 151 19.68 1.61 9.36
CA ASP A 151 18.89 1.74 10.61
C ASP A 151 17.42 1.38 10.39
N LYS A 152 16.80 1.92 9.32
CA LYS A 152 15.40 1.62 8.99
C LYS A 152 15.23 0.17 8.56
N ALA A 153 16.20 -0.42 7.87
CA ALA A 153 16.17 -1.83 7.50
C ALA A 153 16.23 -2.73 8.75
N GLN A 154 17.01 -2.37 9.77
CA GLN A 154 17.04 -3.10 11.03
C GLN A 154 15.69 -3.01 11.77
N GLU A 155 15.09 -1.82 11.84
CA GLU A 155 13.74 -1.66 12.39
C GLU A 155 12.67 -2.44 11.62
N ALA A 156 12.76 -2.43 10.29
CA ALA A 156 11.85 -3.16 9.42
C ALA A 156 11.97 -4.67 9.65
N LEU A 157 13.19 -5.17 9.77
CA LEU A 157 13.47 -6.59 10.01
C LEU A 157 12.92 -7.04 11.36
N ASN A 158 13.13 -6.24 12.42
CA ASN A 158 12.58 -6.52 13.74
C ASN A 158 11.04 -6.59 13.71
N PHE A 159 10.39 -5.67 13.02
CA PHE A 159 8.94 -5.69 12.86
C PHE A 159 8.47 -6.95 12.12
N VAL A 160 9.09 -7.30 10.99
CA VAL A 160 8.73 -8.49 10.21
C VAL A 160 8.91 -9.77 11.03
N LEU A 161 10.01 -9.90 11.78
CA LEU A 161 10.25 -11.04 12.67
C LEU A 161 9.23 -11.14 13.80
N GLU A 162 8.86 -10.02 14.41
CA GLU A 162 7.83 -10.01 15.46
C GLU A 162 6.47 -10.45 14.91
N GLN A 163 6.09 -9.93 13.74
CA GLN A 163 4.85 -10.32 13.07
C GLN A 163 4.89 -11.79 12.64
N LEU A 164 6.05 -12.31 12.23
CA LEU A 164 6.22 -13.71 11.83
C LEU A 164 5.97 -14.69 12.97
N GLY A 165 6.31 -14.32 14.22
CA GLY A 165 5.98 -15.09 15.41
C GLY A 165 4.48 -15.13 15.73
N LYS A 166 3.71 -14.14 15.27
CA LYS A 166 2.27 -13.98 15.50
C LYS A 166 1.41 -14.37 14.28
N ALA A 167 2.02 -14.47 13.10
CA ALA A 167 1.32 -14.59 11.82
C ALA A 167 0.80 -16.01 11.54
N GLU A 168 -0.39 -16.06 10.93
CA GLU A 168 -0.99 -17.27 10.37
C GLU A 168 -0.16 -17.80 9.18
N ARG A 169 -0.31 -19.11 8.89
CA ARG A 169 0.49 -19.81 7.84
C ARG A 169 0.44 -19.12 6.48
N GLY A 170 -0.67 -18.48 6.11
CA GLY A 170 -0.81 -17.76 4.84
C GLY A 170 0.08 -16.52 4.74
N SER A 171 0.31 -15.84 5.85
CA SER A 171 1.08 -14.59 5.92
C SER A 171 2.58 -14.82 6.11
N GLN A 172 2.97 -15.96 6.68
CA GLN A 172 4.37 -16.32 6.94
C GLN A 172 5.24 -16.34 5.67
N GLY A 173 4.70 -16.80 4.54
CA GLY A 173 5.43 -16.84 3.27
C GLY A 173 5.85 -15.44 2.79
N THR A 174 4.93 -14.49 2.84
CA THR A 174 5.19 -13.09 2.50
C THR A 174 6.19 -12.45 3.47
N LEU A 175 6.00 -12.64 4.78
CA LEU A 175 6.90 -12.09 5.79
C LEU A 175 8.34 -12.61 5.65
N LEU A 176 8.53 -13.91 5.36
CA LEU A 176 9.86 -14.47 5.11
C LEU A 176 10.52 -13.90 3.86
N ARG A 177 9.74 -13.67 2.80
CA ARG A 177 10.23 -13.06 1.57
C ARG A 177 10.73 -11.64 1.85
N GLU A 178 9.96 -10.85 2.59
CA GLU A 178 10.34 -9.49 2.97
C GLU A 178 11.60 -9.45 3.84
N ALA A 179 11.70 -10.34 4.84
CA ALA A 179 12.91 -10.47 5.65
C ALA A 179 14.15 -10.83 4.81
N THR A 180 13.98 -11.72 3.82
CA THR A 180 15.05 -12.10 2.88
C THR A 180 15.45 -10.92 1.99
N LEU A 181 14.49 -10.10 1.56
CA LEU A 181 14.76 -8.88 0.77
C LEU A 181 15.55 -7.84 1.57
N LEU A 182 15.27 -7.68 2.87
CA LEU A 182 16.03 -6.78 3.74
C LEU A 182 17.47 -7.28 3.94
N CYS A 183 17.63 -8.57 4.22
CA CYS A 183 18.94 -9.19 4.40
C CYS A 183 19.79 -9.19 3.13
N SER A 184 19.19 -9.38 1.95
CA SER A 184 19.92 -9.27 0.68
C SER A 184 20.30 -7.83 0.36
N SER A 185 19.49 -6.85 0.77
CA SER A 185 19.81 -5.42 0.62
C SER A 185 20.90 -4.96 1.61
N TYR A 186 20.91 -5.53 2.82
CA TYR A 186 21.87 -5.23 3.89
C TYR A 186 22.36 -6.53 4.54
N PRO A 187 23.41 -7.17 3.98
CA PRO A 187 23.93 -8.44 4.50
C PRO A 187 24.38 -8.39 5.96
N VAL A 188 24.75 -7.18 6.44
CA VAL A 188 25.12 -6.93 7.84
C VAL A 188 23.98 -7.18 8.83
N LEU A 189 22.73 -7.18 8.38
CA LEU A 189 21.55 -7.46 9.19
C LEU A 189 21.29 -8.96 9.35
N PHE A 190 22.02 -9.80 8.60
CA PHE A 190 21.92 -11.25 8.68
C PHE A 190 22.45 -11.75 10.03
N THR A 191 21.58 -11.77 11.02
CA THR A 191 21.90 -12.15 12.40
C THR A 191 21.40 -13.56 12.71
N GLU A 192 22.01 -14.21 13.71
CA GLU A 192 21.58 -15.54 14.17
C GLU A 192 20.09 -15.62 14.54
N LYS A 193 19.46 -14.50 14.93
CA LYS A 193 18.01 -14.40 15.19
C LYS A 193 17.18 -14.70 13.94
N MET A 194 17.56 -14.20 12.78
CA MET A 194 16.92 -14.52 11.49
C MET A 194 17.08 -16.00 11.15
N LEU A 195 18.30 -16.53 11.31
CA LEU A 195 18.59 -17.95 11.11
C LEU A 195 17.79 -18.86 12.04
N ALA A 196 17.59 -18.46 13.31
CA ALA A 196 16.79 -19.19 14.28
C ALA A 196 15.30 -19.22 13.89
N GLU A 197 14.72 -18.08 13.48
CA GLU A 197 13.31 -18.01 13.12
C GLU A 197 13.01 -18.73 11.78
N VAL A 198 13.93 -18.67 10.81
CA VAL A 198 13.84 -19.44 9.55
C VAL A 198 13.99 -20.96 9.81
N ARG A 199 14.89 -21.37 10.72
CA ARG A 199 15.04 -22.78 11.13
C ARG A 199 13.79 -23.30 11.86
N LYS A 200 13.19 -22.49 12.72
CA LYS A 200 11.97 -22.82 13.47
C LYS A 200 10.75 -23.01 12.56
N ASN A 201 10.64 -22.23 11.47
CA ASN A 201 9.53 -22.30 10.53
C ASN A 201 9.70 -23.30 9.36
N ARG A 202 10.70 -24.20 9.40
CA ARG A 202 10.85 -25.36 8.47
C ARG A 202 10.63 -25.06 6.97
N ILE A 203 11.19 -23.97 6.44
CA ILE A 203 11.26 -23.74 4.99
C ILE A 203 12.73 -23.82 4.56
N MET A 204 13.23 -25.05 4.44
CA MET A 204 14.60 -25.38 3.99
C MET A 204 14.98 -24.93 2.56
N PRO A 205 14.08 -24.62 1.60
CA PRO A 205 14.52 -24.19 0.27
C PRO A 205 15.17 -22.80 0.25
N THR A 206 14.76 -21.87 1.12
CA THR A 206 15.18 -20.46 1.03
C THR A 206 16.62 -20.25 1.50
N ILE A 207 17.11 -21.07 2.45
CA ILE A 207 18.50 -21.01 2.93
C ILE A 207 19.49 -21.37 1.79
N LYS A 208 19.08 -22.22 0.82
CA LYS A 208 19.93 -22.55 -0.33
C LYS A 208 20.12 -21.37 -1.30
N LEU A 209 19.18 -20.42 -1.36
CA LEU A 209 19.29 -19.21 -2.18
C LEU A 209 20.16 -18.11 -1.56
N ILE A 210 20.39 -18.16 -0.25
CA ILE A 210 21.17 -17.15 0.49
C ILE A 210 22.62 -17.60 0.71
N LYS A 211 22.91 -18.90 0.52
CA LYS A 211 24.26 -19.46 0.63
C LYS A 211 25.34 -18.75 -0.23
N PRO A 212 25.07 -18.28 -1.46
CA PRO A 212 26.08 -17.56 -2.25
C PRO A 212 26.29 -16.09 -1.84
N LEU A 213 25.53 -15.55 -0.87
CA LEU A 213 25.81 -14.23 -0.25
C LEU A 213 26.74 -14.34 0.98
N LEU A 214 27.16 -15.55 1.34
CA LEU A 214 28.00 -15.87 2.50
C LEU A 214 29.42 -16.34 2.12
N GLU A 215 29.73 -16.41 0.81
CA GLU A 215 31.07 -16.70 0.29
C GLU A 215 31.71 -15.44 -0.32
#